data_AF-A0A7X9FTC0-F1
#
_entry.id   AF-A0A7X9FTC0-F1
#
_cell.length_a   1.000
_cell.length_b   1.000
_cell.length_c   1.000
_cell.angle_alpha   90.00
_cell.angle_beta   90.00
_cell.angle_gamma   90.00
#
_symmetry.space_group_name_H-M   'P 1'
#
loop_
_entity.id
_entity.type
_entity.pdbx_description
1 polymer ?
#
loop_
_entity_poly.entity_id
_entity_poly.type
_entity_poly.pdbx_seq_one_letter_code
_entity_poly.pdbx_strand_id
1 'polypeptide(L)'
;MDEAEASQLKAELTKKLEALCDAQNGVRVIRNVYDTAKCYKGIYKDDAPDLILGCEPGYRIGWGAVTGQSGEAIFSDNDKAWSGDHCVDPQCVPGVFFSNRKIKERQIHMIDIAPTVLDLFAVKVPSYMEGRVVL
;
A
#
# COMPACT_ATOMS: atom_id res chain seq x y z
N MET A 1 -15.04 -7.59 19.90
CA MET A 1 -14.99 -8.41 18.68
C MET A 1 -13.97 -9.50 18.95
N ASP A 2 -14.27 -10.75 18.61
CA ASP A 2 -13.31 -11.85 18.81
C ASP A 2 -12.17 -11.69 17.79
N GLU A 3 -10.92 -11.67 18.26
CA GLU A 3 -9.73 -11.56 17.40
C GLU A 3 -9.63 -12.72 16.41
N ALA A 4 -10.11 -13.91 16.80
CA ALA A 4 -10.14 -15.07 15.92
C ALA A 4 -11.15 -14.89 14.78
N GLU A 5 -12.35 -14.38 15.10
CA GLU A 5 -13.38 -14.07 14.11
C GLU A 5 -12.90 -13.00 13.11
N ALA A 6 -12.29 -11.92 13.61
CA ALA A 6 -11.74 -10.85 12.77
C ALA A 6 -10.65 -11.37 11.82
N SER A 7 -9.72 -12.19 12.32
CA SER A 7 -8.65 -12.79 11.52
C SER A 7 -9.18 -13.72 10.44
N GLN A 8 -10.18 -14.55 10.77
CA GLN A 8 -10.85 -15.43 9.80
C GLN A 8 -11.57 -14.63 8.71
N LEU A 9 -12.29 -13.58 9.09
CA LEU A 9 -12.99 -12.71 8.15
C LEU A 9 -12.02 -11.98 7.22
N LYS A 10 -10.90 -11.44 7.74
CA LYS A 10 -9.85 -10.84 6.91
C LYS A 10 -9.30 -11.83 5.90
N ALA A 11 -9.04 -13.07 6.30
CA ALA A 11 -8.54 -14.11 5.39
C ALA A 11 -9.56 -14.47 4.29
N GLU A 12 -10.84 -14.54 4.62
CA GLU A 12 -11.92 -14.76 3.65
C GLU A 12 -12.01 -13.61 2.64
N LEU A 13 -12.01 -12.36 3.13
CA LEU A 13 -12.06 -11.16 2.31
C LEU A 13 -10.87 -11.07 1.37
N THR A 14 -9.64 -11.27 1.88
CA THR A 14 -8.41 -11.31 1.06
C THR A 14 -8.56 -12.31 -0.08
N LYS A 15 -8.97 -13.55 0.22
CA LYS A 15 -9.13 -14.59 -0.81
C LYS A 15 -10.16 -14.21 -1.87
N LYS A 16 -11.31 -13.65 -1.48
CA LYS A 16 -12.37 -13.24 -2.42
C LYS A 16 -11.95 -12.05 -3.28
N LEU A 17 -11.29 -11.06 -2.68
CA LEU A 17 -10.82 -9.86 -3.37
C LEU A 17 -9.71 -10.20 -4.37
N GLU A 18 -8.74 -11.02 -4.00
CA GLU A 18 -7.67 -11.45 -4.91
C GLU A 18 -8.17 -12.40 -6.02
N ALA A 19 -9.28 -13.10 -5.80
CA ALA A 19 -9.94 -13.90 -6.83
C ALA A 19 -10.86 -13.08 -7.76
N LEU A 20 -11.05 -11.78 -7.50
CA LEU A 20 -11.89 -10.92 -8.33
C LEU A 20 -11.23 -10.66 -9.69
N CYS A 21 -11.88 -11.14 -10.74
CA CYS A 21 -11.52 -10.82 -12.12
C CYS A 21 -12.62 -10.00 -12.79
N ASP A 22 -12.22 -9.13 -13.69
CA ASP A 22 -13.13 -8.42 -14.57
C ASP A 22 -13.68 -9.41 -15.62
N ALA A 23 -15.00 -9.53 -15.69
CA ALA A 23 -15.67 -10.46 -16.57
C ALA A 23 -15.50 -10.11 -18.07
N GLN A 24 -15.17 -8.86 -18.39
CA GLN A 24 -15.02 -8.41 -19.78
C GLN A 24 -13.72 -8.89 -20.43
N ASN A 25 -12.64 -8.98 -19.65
CA ASN A 25 -11.30 -9.29 -20.16
C ASN A 25 -10.57 -10.41 -19.41
N GLY A 26 -11.13 -10.91 -18.31
CA GLY A 26 -10.56 -11.96 -17.47
C GLY A 26 -9.37 -11.53 -16.61
N VAL A 27 -9.04 -10.24 -16.56
CA VAL A 27 -7.90 -9.71 -15.80
C VAL A 27 -8.23 -9.66 -14.31
N ARG A 28 -7.28 -10.05 -13.47
CA ARG A 28 -7.37 -9.90 -12.02
C ARG A 28 -7.33 -8.41 -11.64
N VAL A 29 -8.26 -7.98 -10.79
CA VAL A 29 -8.44 -6.55 -10.47
C VAL A 29 -7.61 -6.13 -9.26
N ILE A 30 -7.56 -6.98 -8.23
CA ILE A 30 -6.79 -6.72 -7.02
C ILE A 30 -5.51 -7.54 -7.10
N ARG A 31 -4.37 -6.86 -7.16
CA ARG A 31 -3.06 -7.51 -7.18
C ARG A 31 -2.74 -8.10 -5.81
N ASN A 32 -2.95 -7.35 -4.73
CA ASN A 32 -2.62 -7.83 -3.40
C ASN A 32 -3.55 -7.19 -2.38
N VAL A 33 -3.81 -7.91 -1.29
CA VAL A 33 -4.48 -7.33 -0.11
C VAL A 33 -3.50 -7.34 1.06
N TYR A 34 -3.20 -6.17 1.59
CA TYR A 34 -2.28 -5.98 2.70
C TYR A 34 -3.04 -5.91 4.01
N ASP A 35 -2.82 -6.92 4.87
CA ASP A 35 -3.27 -6.91 6.26
C ASP A 35 -2.37 -6.01 7.08
N THR A 36 -2.87 -4.83 7.46
CA THR A 36 -2.05 -3.77 8.08
C THR A 36 -1.52 -4.19 9.44
N ALA A 37 -2.23 -5.04 10.18
CA ALA A 37 -1.76 -5.60 11.44
C ALA A 37 -0.50 -6.46 11.27
N LYS A 38 -0.27 -7.00 10.05
CA LYS A 38 0.94 -7.77 9.70
C LYS A 38 2.01 -6.90 9.04
N CYS A 39 1.59 -5.91 8.25
CA CYS A 39 2.50 -5.10 7.44
C CYS A 39 3.06 -3.88 8.18
N TYR A 40 2.25 -3.23 9.00
CA TYR A 40 2.60 -1.98 9.66
C TYR A 40 3.21 -2.21 11.04
N LYS A 41 4.07 -1.27 11.43
CA LYS A 41 4.73 -1.22 12.72
C LYS A 41 4.63 0.23 13.22
N GLY A 42 5.20 0.47 14.40
CA GLY A 42 5.24 1.81 14.98
C GLY A 42 4.01 2.19 15.79
N ILE A 43 4.04 3.44 16.25
CA ILE A 43 3.13 3.97 17.27
C ILE A 43 1.71 4.24 16.76
N TYR A 44 1.51 4.28 15.44
CA TYR A 44 0.22 4.58 14.79
C TYR A 44 -0.38 3.36 14.09
N LYS A 45 0.17 2.16 14.29
CA LYS A 45 -0.31 0.95 13.62
C LYS A 45 -1.79 0.66 13.90
N ASP A 46 -2.28 1.05 15.08
CA ASP A 46 -3.65 0.79 15.54
C ASP A 46 -4.66 1.79 14.94
N ASP A 47 -4.19 2.88 14.31
CA ASP A 47 -5.01 3.83 13.56
C ASP A 47 -5.18 3.44 12.08
N ALA A 48 -4.50 2.36 11.65
CA ALA A 48 -4.56 1.91 10.27
C ALA A 48 -5.88 1.19 9.96
N PRO A 49 -6.37 1.22 8.71
CA PRO A 49 -7.48 0.38 8.29
C PRO A 49 -7.08 -1.10 8.36
N ASP A 50 -8.02 -2.03 8.53
CA ASP A 50 -7.73 -3.46 8.63
C ASP A 50 -7.00 -4.04 7.39
N LEU A 51 -7.44 -3.61 6.20
CA LEU A 51 -6.93 -4.09 4.91
C LEU A 51 -6.69 -2.91 3.97
N ILE A 52 -5.61 -2.97 3.20
CA ILE A 52 -5.31 -2.05 2.10
C ILE A 52 -5.28 -2.82 0.80
N LEU A 53 -5.95 -2.29 -0.22
CA LEU A 53 -6.07 -2.93 -1.53
C LEU A 53 -5.00 -2.39 -2.48
N GLY A 54 -4.14 -3.26 -2.99
CA GLY A 54 -3.26 -2.99 -4.12
C GLY A 54 -3.95 -3.35 -5.42
N CYS A 55 -4.40 -2.36 -6.20
CA CYS A 55 -5.05 -2.60 -7.48
C CYS A 55 -4.05 -3.01 -8.57
N GLU A 56 -4.48 -3.85 -9.51
CA GLU A 56 -3.76 -4.12 -10.77
C GLU A 56 -3.68 -2.83 -11.62
N PRO A 57 -2.58 -2.57 -12.34
CA PRO A 57 -2.49 -1.43 -13.24
C PRO A 57 -3.66 -1.39 -14.24
N GLY A 58 -4.30 -0.23 -14.36
CA GLY A 58 -5.52 -0.04 -15.15
C GLY A 58 -6.81 -0.09 -14.33
N TYR A 59 -6.77 -0.63 -13.11
CA TYR A 59 -7.89 -0.62 -12.17
C TYR A 59 -7.65 0.35 -11.01
N ARG A 60 -8.75 0.89 -10.48
CA ARG A 60 -8.73 1.82 -9.35
C ARG A 60 -10.04 1.80 -8.59
N ILE A 61 -10.01 2.30 -7.35
CA ILE A 61 -11.23 2.53 -6.57
C ILE A 61 -12.04 3.68 -7.18
N GLY A 62 -13.33 3.43 -7.40
CA GLY A 62 -14.25 4.37 -8.05
C GLY A 62 -14.43 5.68 -7.29
N TRP A 63 -14.68 6.78 -8.02
CA TRP A 63 -14.81 8.13 -7.46
C TRP A 63 -15.81 8.25 -6.31
N GLY A 64 -16.98 7.61 -6.40
CA GLY A 64 -18.01 7.70 -5.37
C GLY A 64 -17.58 7.13 -4.01
N ALA A 65 -16.64 6.17 -4.00
CA ALA A 65 -16.18 5.51 -2.79
C ALA A 65 -15.49 6.48 -1.81
N VAL A 66 -14.86 7.56 -2.32
CA VAL A 66 -14.25 8.59 -1.47
C VAL A 66 -15.28 9.33 -0.61
N THR A 67 -16.53 9.36 -1.07
CA THR A 67 -17.67 9.96 -0.36
C THR A 67 -18.56 8.92 0.32
N GLY A 68 -18.10 7.66 0.41
CA GLY A 68 -18.85 6.56 1.03
C GLY A 68 -19.97 5.98 0.17
N GLN A 69 -19.98 6.25 -1.14
CA GLN A 69 -20.94 5.63 -2.04
C GLN A 69 -20.52 4.21 -2.41
N SER A 70 -21.48 3.30 -2.40
CA SER A 70 -21.37 1.98 -3.02
C SER A 70 -22.02 2.08 -4.40
N GLY A 71 -21.26 1.91 -5.48
CA GLY A 71 -21.79 2.00 -6.84
C GLY A 71 -22.85 0.93 -7.14
N GLU A 72 -23.60 1.09 -8.23
CA GLU A 72 -24.59 0.10 -8.70
C GLU A 72 -23.94 -1.15 -9.31
N ALA A 73 -22.71 -1.01 -9.79
CA ALA A 73 -21.91 -2.07 -10.39
C ALA A 73 -20.52 -2.13 -9.73
N ILE A 74 -19.88 -3.31 -9.80
CA ILE A 74 -18.51 -3.52 -9.30
C ILE A 74 -17.49 -2.78 -10.19
N PHE A 75 -17.73 -2.75 -11.51
CA PHE A 75 -16.86 -2.11 -12.49
C PHE A 75 -17.63 -1.08 -13.31
N SER A 76 -16.95 0.01 -13.62
CA SER A 76 -17.38 1.01 -14.59
C SER A 76 -16.15 1.65 -15.23
N ASP A 77 -16.26 2.00 -16.51
CA ASP A 77 -15.20 2.71 -17.21
C ASP A 77 -15.05 4.13 -16.64
N ASN A 78 -13.80 4.58 -16.52
CA ASN A 78 -13.52 5.98 -16.19
C ASN A 78 -13.39 6.78 -17.48
N ASP A 79 -14.50 7.34 -17.93
CA ASP A 79 -14.62 8.19 -19.13
C ASP A 79 -14.18 9.65 -18.91
N LYS A 80 -13.75 9.99 -17.69
CA LYS A 80 -13.29 11.34 -17.34
C LYS A 80 -11.90 11.62 -17.90
N ALA A 81 -11.65 12.88 -18.26
CA ALA A 81 -10.31 13.36 -18.64
C ALA A 81 -9.24 13.11 -17.57
N TRP A 82 -9.63 13.06 -16.29
CA TRP A 82 -8.78 12.59 -15.20
C TRP A 82 -8.86 11.07 -15.09
N SER A 83 -8.10 10.38 -15.94
CA SER A 83 -8.06 8.92 -16.01
C SER A 83 -6.83 8.29 -15.35
N GLY A 84 -5.82 9.09 -15.02
CA GLY A 84 -4.62 8.64 -14.31
C GLY A 84 -4.85 8.42 -12.82
N ASP A 85 -4.24 7.37 -12.27
CA ASP A 85 -4.24 7.07 -10.84
C ASP A 85 -2.83 6.67 -10.37
N HIS A 86 -2.59 6.85 -9.08
CA HIS A 86 -1.39 6.43 -8.34
C HIS A 86 -1.72 5.39 -7.26
N CYS A 87 -3.00 5.13 -6.99
CA CYS A 87 -3.49 4.14 -6.04
C CYS A 87 -3.47 2.72 -6.64
N VAL A 88 -2.30 2.29 -7.10
CA VAL A 88 -2.04 0.93 -7.59
C VAL A 88 -1.22 0.15 -6.56
N ASP A 89 -1.11 -1.16 -6.76
CA ASP A 89 -0.22 -1.97 -5.93
C ASP A 89 1.23 -1.44 -5.98
N PRO A 90 1.89 -1.24 -4.82
CA PRO A 90 3.23 -0.65 -4.77
C PRO A 90 4.29 -1.51 -5.46
N GLN A 91 4.08 -2.81 -5.65
CA GLN A 91 5.00 -3.66 -6.40
C GLN A 91 5.00 -3.36 -7.90
N CYS A 92 3.94 -2.72 -8.42
CA CYS A 92 3.87 -2.28 -9.81
C CYS A 92 4.68 -1.00 -10.08
N VAL A 93 5.00 -0.24 -9.04
CA VAL A 93 5.67 1.06 -9.11
C VAL A 93 6.86 1.12 -8.13
N PRO A 94 7.88 0.26 -8.30
CA PRO A 94 9.02 0.25 -7.40
C PRO A 94 9.76 1.58 -7.43
N GLY A 95 10.05 2.12 -6.24
CA GLY A 95 10.83 3.34 -6.09
C GLY A 95 12.29 3.15 -6.52
N VAL A 96 12.93 4.26 -6.91
CA VAL A 96 14.36 4.30 -7.22
C VAL A 96 15.06 5.23 -6.24
N PHE A 97 16.18 4.79 -5.69
CA PHE A 97 17.00 5.59 -4.78
C PHE A 97 18.35 5.93 -5.43
N PHE A 98 18.58 7.21 -5.68
CA PHE A 98 19.82 7.73 -6.25
C PHE A 98 20.72 8.31 -5.17
N SER A 99 22.00 7.96 -5.21
CA SER A 99 23.02 8.50 -4.30
C SER A 99 24.34 8.66 -5.03
N ASN A 100 25.03 9.78 -4.79
CA ASN A 100 26.42 9.97 -5.17
C ASN A 100 27.41 9.39 -4.14
N ARG A 101 26.89 8.80 -3.06
CA ARG A 101 27.64 8.08 -2.02
C ARG A 101 27.35 6.60 -2.11
N LYS A 102 28.34 5.78 -1.78
CA LYS A 102 28.21 4.33 -1.77
C LYS A 102 27.17 3.91 -0.73
N ILE A 103 26.19 3.12 -1.16
CA ILE A 103 25.15 2.57 -0.31
C ILE A 103 25.61 1.19 0.16
N LYS A 104 25.52 0.92 1.46
CA LYS A 104 25.90 -0.38 2.04
C LYS A 104 24.78 -1.42 1.93
N GLU A 105 23.55 -0.96 1.81
CA GLU A 105 22.34 -1.75 1.86
C GLU A 105 21.76 -2.08 0.48
N ARG A 106 21.20 -3.29 0.35
CA ARG A 106 20.56 -3.75 -0.89
C ARG A 106 19.07 -3.48 -0.96
N GLN A 107 18.40 -3.42 0.20
CA GLN A 107 16.98 -3.11 0.31
C GLN A 107 16.84 -1.80 1.07
N ILE A 108 16.37 -0.78 0.36
CA ILE A 108 16.17 0.57 0.87
C ILE A 108 14.69 0.87 0.77
N HIS A 109 14.15 1.44 1.84
CA HIS A 109 12.78 1.89 1.90
C HIS A 109 12.74 3.42 1.96
N MET A 110 11.62 4.01 1.54
CA MET A 110 11.42 5.46 1.61
C MET A 110 11.65 6.00 3.04
N ILE A 111 11.27 5.23 4.06
CA ILE A 111 11.44 5.60 5.47
C ILE A 111 12.90 5.66 5.93
N ASP A 112 13.84 5.10 5.16
CA ASP A 112 15.28 5.13 5.47
C ASP A 112 15.92 6.49 5.16
N ILE A 113 15.25 7.35 4.38
CA ILE A 113 15.76 8.66 3.98
C ILE A 113 15.95 9.56 5.20
N ALA A 114 14.93 9.68 6.04
CA ALA A 114 14.96 10.56 7.21
C ALA A 114 16.10 10.23 8.20
N PRO A 115 16.24 9.01 8.74
CA PRO A 115 17.33 8.68 9.66
C PRO A 115 18.71 8.81 9.01
N THR A 116 18.84 8.48 7.73
CA THR A 116 20.09 8.67 6.98
C THR A 116 20.49 10.14 6.89
N VAL A 117 19.54 11.04 6.61
CA VAL A 117 19.80 12.48 6.58
C VAL A 117 20.19 13.00 7.96
N LEU A 118 19.48 12.60 9.03
CA LEU A 118 19.81 13.02 10.39
C LEU A 118 21.23 12.60 10.80
N ASP A 119 21.62 11.35 10.50
CA ASP A 119 22.95 10.83 10.78
C ASP A 119 24.05 11.63 10.06
N LEU A 120 23.84 11.97 8.78
CA LEU A 120 24.77 12.81 8.00
C LEU A 120 25.01 14.19 8.62
N PHE A 121 24.02 14.76 9.31
CA PHE A 121 24.13 16.05 10.00
C PHE A 121 24.54 15.90 11.48
N ALA A 122 24.94 14.71 11.92
CA ALA A 122 25.26 14.40 13.31
C ALA A 122 24.10 14.72 14.29
N VAL A 123 22.86 14.61 13.80
CA VAL A 123 21.64 14.75 14.62
C VAL A 123 21.21 13.37 15.06
N LYS A 124 20.96 13.21 16.38
CA LYS A 124 20.50 11.94 16.94
C LYS A 124 19.18 11.52 16.29
N VAL A 125 19.16 10.34 15.67
CA VAL A 125 17.95 9.72 15.13
C VAL A 125 16.97 9.42 16.26
N PRO A 126 15.73 9.94 16.23
CA PRO A 126 14.72 9.61 17.22
C PRO A 126 14.36 8.12 17.20
N SER A 127 14.19 7.52 18.39
CA SER A 127 13.94 6.08 18.54
C SER A 127 12.60 5.60 18.00
N TYR A 128 11.67 6.51 17.69
CA TYR A 128 10.40 6.18 17.07
C TYR A 128 10.49 6.04 15.54
N MET A 129 11.61 6.42 14.92
CA MET A 129 11.80 6.21 13.49
C MET A 129 12.09 4.73 13.22
N GLU A 130 11.34 4.15 12.29
CA GLU A 130 11.47 2.74 11.91
C GLU A 130 12.49 2.50 10.80
N GLY A 131 12.79 3.55 10.02
CA GLY A 131 13.83 3.48 9.00
C GLY A 131 15.22 3.36 9.61
N ARG A 132 16.18 3.00 8.76
CA ARG A 132 17.58 2.83 9.15
C ARG A 132 18.51 3.73 8.34
N VAL A 133 19.70 3.97 8.88
CA VAL A 133 20.77 4.67 8.16
C VAL A 133 21.33 3.74 7.07
N VAL A 134 21.36 4.20 5.82
CA VAL A 134 21.74 3.35 4.66
C VAL A 134 23.06 3.74 3.96
N LEU A 135 23.76 4.77 4.46
CA LEU A 135 25.06 5.23 3.94
C LEU A 135 26.26 4.67 4.71
#